data_AF-A0A845L2I0-F1
#
_entry.id   AF-A0A845L2I0-F1
#
_cell.length_a   1.000
_cell.length_b   1.000
_cell.length_c   1.000
_cell.angle_alpha   90.00
_cell.angle_beta   90.00
_cell.angle_gamma   90.00
#
_symmetry.space_group_name_H-M   'P 1'
#
loop_
_entity.id
_entity.type
_entity.pdbx_description
1 polymer ?
#
loop_
_entity_poly.entity_id
_entity_poly.type
_entity_poly.pdbx_seq_one_letter_code
_entity_poly.pdbx_strand_id
1 'polypeptide(L)'
;MSIDLILKDNNIYPDFSEISDLYPEKCFYLDYVPRLIRGVDSYNQVELIYADNKREYKNEMSKIKKIIRILWAYYNVNVRTTLFDQNINIYSGVLTKKRFQLLNKIVAEKDAYRLSKELKKLEILIDLGLMDNLFSVLVFKDIDTMFWLNGLIVPLYIGDEKAIAFLEKICTTEGIYLRRFEKYQQGVTAKL
;
A
#
# COMPACT_ATOMS: atom_id res chain seq x y z
N MET A 1 17.87 6.81 -6.67
CA MET A 1 17.77 7.74 -5.53
C MET A 1 17.54 6.94 -4.26
N SER A 2 17.84 7.52 -3.08
CA SER A 2 17.46 6.97 -1.77
C SER A 2 16.25 7.74 -1.23
N ILE A 3 15.41 7.06 -0.44
CA ILE A 3 14.27 7.64 0.29
C ILE A 3 14.69 8.86 1.11
N ASP A 4 15.85 8.83 1.78
CA ASP A 4 16.25 9.99 2.59
C ASP A 4 16.48 11.26 1.76
N LEU A 5 16.78 11.13 0.47
CA LEU A 5 16.86 12.27 -0.45
C LEU A 5 15.46 12.67 -0.93
N ILE A 6 14.61 11.70 -1.27
CA ILE A 6 13.20 11.92 -1.66
C ILE A 6 12.43 12.68 -0.57
N LEU A 7 12.69 12.36 0.70
CA LEU A 7 12.00 12.95 1.85
C LEU A 7 12.61 14.26 2.34
N LYS A 8 13.84 14.60 1.93
CA LYS A 8 14.48 15.87 2.30
C LYS A 8 13.91 17.04 1.51
N ASP A 9 13.51 16.82 0.26
CA ASP A 9 13.03 17.87 -0.63
C ASP A 9 11.53 18.18 -0.45
N ASN A 10 10.77 17.29 0.22
CA ASN A 10 9.34 17.45 0.42
C ASN A 10 8.95 17.27 1.91
N ASN A 11 8.38 18.32 2.51
CA ASN A 11 7.74 18.25 3.85
C ASN A 11 6.47 17.36 3.87
N ILE A 12 6.08 16.84 2.71
CA ILE A 12 4.94 15.97 2.44
C ILE A 12 5.51 14.73 1.73
N TYR A 13 5.07 13.53 2.07
CA TYR A 13 5.50 12.35 1.32
C TYR A 13 5.00 12.47 -0.12
N PRO A 14 5.88 12.36 -1.12
CA PRO A 14 5.50 12.56 -2.51
C PRO A 14 4.48 11.52 -2.94
N ASP A 15 3.58 11.94 -3.82
CA ASP A 15 2.63 11.02 -4.43
C ASP A 15 3.40 9.99 -5.28
N PHE A 16 2.84 8.79 -5.41
CA PHE A 16 3.44 7.76 -6.24
C PHE A 16 3.57 8.24 -7.69
N SER A 17 2.63 9.04 -8.19
CA SER A 17 2.67 9.65 -9.52
C SER A 17 3.97 10.43 -9.75
N GLU A 18 4.30 11.36 -8.85
CA GLU A 18 5.51 12.18 -8.87
C GLU A 18 6.79 11.31 -8.83
N ILE A 19 6.82 10.30 -7.95
CA ILE A 19 7.96 9.39 -7.85
C ILE A 19 8.13 8.56 -9.11
N SER A 20 7.04 8.04 -9.67
CA SER A 20 7.06 7.21 -10.87
C SER A 20 7.44 7.98 -12.13
N ASP A 21 7.22 9.29 -12.15
CA ASP A 21 7.69 10.15 -13.23
C ASP A 21 9.20 10.41 -13.17
N LEU A 22 9.76 10.53 -11.97
CA LEU A 22 11.18 10.79 -11.75
C LEU A 22 12.05 9.52 -11.79
N TYR A 23 11.54 8.41 -11.25
CA TYR A 23 12.28 7.16 -11.06
C TYR A 23 11.45 5.92 -11.45
N PRO A 24 10.90 5.84 -12.67
CA PRO A 24 10.01 4.76 -13.10
C PRO A 24 10.63 3.37 -12.94
N GLU A 25 11.93 3.24 -13.12
CA GLU A 25 12.67 1.97 -13.02
C GLU A 25 12.74 1.40 -11.60
N LYS A 26 12.45 2.23 -10.59
CA LYS A 26 12.41 1.88 -9.16
C LYS A 26 10.98 1.70 -8.65
N CYS A 27 9.99 1.85 -9.51
CA CYS A 27 8.58 1.76 -9.16
C CYS A 27 8.01 0.38 -9.49
N PHE A 28 7.16 -0.11 -8.60
CA PHE A 28 6.56 -1.45 -8.66
C PHE A 28 5.11 -1.40 -8.17
N TYR A 29 4.40 -2.51 -8.38
CA TYR A 29 3.11 -2.80 -7.79
C TYR A 29 3.15 -4.16 -7.09
N LEU A 30 2.59 -4.26 -5.89
CA LEU A 30 2.13 -5.52 -5.34
C LEU A 30 0.71 -5.73 -5.83
N ASP A 31 0.54 -6.84 -6.53
CA ASP A 31 -0.67 -7.13 -7.27
C ASP A 31 -0.98 -8.62 -7.19
N TYR A 32 -2.26 -8.97 -7.10
CA TYR A 32 -2.70 -10.36 -7.18
C TYR A 32 -2.71 -10.84 -8.64
N VAL A 33 -2.69 -9.91 -9.61
CA VAL A 33 -2.59 -10.19 -11.04
C VAL A 33 -1.14 -10.10 -11.50
N PRO A 34 -0.60 -11.11 -12.21
CA PRO A 34 0.82 -11.17 -12.59
C PRO A 34 1.23 -10.19 -13.69
N ARG A 35 0.27 -9.61 -14.43
CA ARG A 35 0.53 -8.77 -15.60
C ARG A 35 -0.47 -7.64 -15.68
N LEU A 36 -0.08 -6.59 -16.40
CA LEU A 36 -0.97 -5.48 -16.70
C LEU A 36 -2.23 -6.00 -17.42
N ILE A 37 -3.37 -5.63 -16.87
CA ILE A 37 -4.68 -5.89 -17.47
C ILE A 37 -4.81 -5.05 -18.74
N ARG A 38 -5.08 -5.72 -19.87
CA ARG A 38 -5.27 -5.05 -21.18
C ARG A 38 -6.74 -4.83 -21.54
N GLY A 39 -7.64 -5.65 -21.02
CA GLY A 39 -9.08 -5.56 -21.26
C GLY A 39 -9.79 -5.03 -20.02
N VAL A 40 -9.97 -3.71 -19.94
CA VAL A 40 -10.61 -3.05 -18.80
C VAL A 40 -12.02 -3.60 -18.57
N ASP A 41 -12.82 -3.76 -19.62
CA ASP A 41 -14.19 -4.27 -19.50
C ASP A 41 -14.27 -5.71 -18.99
N SER A 42 -13.33 -6.56 -19.42
CA SER A 42 -13.26 -7.95 -18.95
C SER A 42 -12.77 -8.03 -17.50
N TYR A 43 -11.82 -7.18 -17.13
CA TYR A 43 -11.32 -7.13 -15.77
C TYR A 43 -12.34 -6.55 -14.80
N ASN A 44 -13.09 -5.51 -15.18
CA ASN A 44 -14.15 -4.96 -14.36
C ASN A 44 -15.19 -6.04 -14.01
N GLN A 45 -15.50 -6.96 -14.93
CA GLN A 45 -16.38 -8.09 -14.63
C GLN A 45 -15.77 -9.06 -13.61
N VAL A 46 -14.46 -9.30 -13.67
CA VAL A 46 -13.74 -10.10 -12.67
C VAL A 46 -13.69 -9.37 -11.32
N GLU A 47 -13.42 -8.07 -11.32
CA GLU A 47 -13.35 -7.24 -10.13
C GLU A 47 -14.71 -7.14 -9.42
N LEU A 48 -15.82 -7.01 -10.16
CA LEU A 48 -17.17 -7.04 -9.61
C LEU A 48 -17.47 -8.35 -8.87
N ILE A 49 -17.01 -9.48 -9.41
CA ILE A 49 -17.12 -10.78 -8.71
C ILE A 49 -16.30 -10.78 -7.41
N TYR A 50 -15.10 -10.20 -7.42
CA TYR A 50 -14.26 -10.05 -6.22
C TYR A 50 -14.87 -9.10 -5.18
N ALA A 51 -15.50 -8.01 -5.62
CA ALA A 51 -16.15 -7.02 -4.76
C ALA A 51 -17.37 -7.63 -4.04
N ASP A 52 -18.16 -8.44 -4.74
CA ASP A 52 -19.29 -9.17 -4.16
C ASP A 52 -18.81 -10.33 -3.26
N ASN A 53 -17.67 -10.96 -3.59
CA ASN A 53 -17.07 -12.03 -2.80
C ASN A 53 -16.11 -11.49 -1.72
N LYS A 54 -16.72 -10.99 -0.63
CA LYS A 54 -16.01 -10.50 0.57
C LYS A 54 -14.98 -11.48 1.15
N ARG A 55 -15.09 -12.79 0.88
CA ARG A 55 -14.13 -13.79 1.37
C ARG A 55 -12.85 -13.76 0.54
N GLU A 56 -12.95 -13.76 -0.78
CA GLU A 56 -11.80 -13.72 -1.67
C GLU A 56 -11.02 -12.42 -1.51
N TYR A 57 -11.71 -11.28 -1.46
CA TYR A 57 -11.09 -9.99 -1.17
C TYR A 57 -10.28 -10.01 0.14
N LYS A 58 -10.85 -10.57 1.21
CA LYS A 58 -10.17 -10.72 2.50
C LYS A 58 -8.96 -11.66 2.43
N ASN A 59 -8.98 -12.66 1.56
CA ASN A 59 -7.85 -13.56 1.36
C ASN A 59 -6.69 -12.81 0.71
N GLU A 60 -6.94 -12.06 -0.37
CA GLU A 60 -5.90 -11.26 -1.04
C GLU A 60 -5.34 -10.17 -0.12
N MET A 61 -6.22 -9.46 0.60
CA MET A 61 -5.81 -8.49 1.62
C MET A 61 -4.91 -9.15 2.70
N SER A 62 -5.22 -10.38 3.11
CA SER A 62 -4.42 -11.10 4.11
C SER A 62 -3.02 -11.45 3.62
N LYS A 63 -2.82 -11.69 2.33
CA LYS A 63 -1.49 -11.94 1.75
C LYS A 63 -0.63 -10.68 1.82
N ILE A 64 -1.16 -9.53 1.38
CA ILE A 64 -0.44 -8.24 1.46
C ILE A 64 -0.09 -7.91 2.91
N LYS A 65 -1.03 -8.12 3.84
CA LYS A 65 -0.76 -7.94 5.28
C LYS A 65 0.40 -8.79 5.79
N LYS A 66 0.51 -10.04 5.35
CA LYS A 66 1.63 -10.91 5.76
C LYS A 66 2.95 -10.38 5.24
N ILE A 67 3.02 -9.91 3.99
CA ILE A 67 4.22 -9.28 3.42
C ILE A 67 4.66 -8.12 4.32
N ILE A 68 3.74 -7.19 4.64
CA ILE A 68 4.04 -6.04 5.50
C ILE A 68 4.44 -6.46 6.91
N ARG A 69 3.77 -7.47 7.51
CA ARG A 69 4.14 -8.03 8.83
C ARG A 69 5.55 -8.62 8.84
N ILE A 70 5.93 -9.35 7.80
CA ILE A 70 7.27 -9.92 7.66
C ILE A 70 8.29 -8.80 7.59
N LEU A 71 8.06 -7.77 6.78
CA LEU A 71 8.95 -6.61 6.70
C LEU A 71 9.04 -5.87 8.03
N TRP A 72 7.92 -5.66 8.71
CA TRP A 72 7.87 -5.05 10.04
C TRP A 72 8.61 -5.83 11.11
N ALA A 73 8.65 -7.17 11.00
CA ALA A 73 9.42 -8.00 11.91
C ALA A 73 10.94 -7.84 11.73
N TYR A 74 11.40 -7.46 10.53
CA TYR A 74 12.82 -7.26 10.22
C TYR A 74 13.28 -5.81 10.31
N TYR A 75 12.40 -4.85 10.05
CA TYR A 75 12.76 -3.46 9.80
C TYR A 75 11.81 -2.50 10.50
N ASN A 76 12.32 -1.31 10.83
CA ASN A 76 11.49 -0.25 11.36
C ASN A 76 10.63 0.36 10.24
N VAL A 77 9.35 0.59 10.54
CA VAL A 77 8.44 1.29 9.64
C VAL A 77 8.16 2.69 10.17
N ASN A 78 8.18 3.69 9.29
CA ASN A 78 7.57 4.98 9.54
C ASN A 78 6.24 5.05 8.79
N VAL A 79 5.22 5.59 9.44
CA VAL A 79 3.88 5.64 8.88
C VAL A 79 3.46 7.09 8.71
N ARG A 80 2.93 7.42 7.54
CA ARG A 80 2.19 8.66 7.29
C ARG A 80 0.81 8.31 6.80
N THR A 81 -0.18 9.07 7.24
CA THR A 81 -1.57 8.71 7.03
C THR A 81 -2.45 9.94 7.09
N THR A 82 -3.52 9.96 6.29
CA THR A 82 -4.55 11.01 6.32
C THR A 82 -5.53 10.82 7.48
N LEU A 83 -5.31 9.83 8.35
CA LEU A 83 -6.25 9.47 9.42
C LEU A 83 -6.56 10.65 10.35
N PHE A 84 -5.57 11.49 10.61
CA PHE A 84 -5.70 12.62 11.53
C PHE A 84 -6.45 13.82 10.91
N ASP A 85 -6.62 13.82 9.59
CA ASP A 85 -7.31 14.87 8.83
C ASP A 85 -8.77 14.49 8.53
N GLN A 86 -9.17 13.25 8.82
CA GLN A 86 -10.49 12.70 8.50
C GLN A 86 -11.41 12.62 9.73
N ASN A 87 -12.72 12.69 9.47
CA ASN A 87 -13.73 12.42 10.51
C ASN A 87 -13.75 10.92 10.83
N ILE A 88 -13.23 10.54 11.99
CA ILE A 88 -13.10 9.14 12.41
C ILE A 88 -14.42 8.35 12.38
N ASN A 89 -15.58 9.02 12.53
CA ASN A 89 -16.88 8.35 12.59
C ASN A 89 -17.24 7.62 11.28
N ILE A 90 -16.62 7.97 10.15
CA ILE A 90 -16.82 7.25 8.89
C ILE A 90 -16.43 5.77 8.98
N TYR A 91 -15.53 5.41 9.91
CA TYR A 91 -15.03 4.04 10.06
C TYR A 91 -15.89 3.15 10.96
N SER A 92 -16.94 3.68 11.61
CA SER A 92 -17.76 2.90 12.55
C SER A 92 -18.56 1.77 11.88
N GLY A 93 -18.87 1.92 10.59
CA GLY A 93 -19.54 0.90 9.77
C GLY A 93 -18.60 -0.13 9.14
N VAL A 94 -17.31 0.19 9.05
CA VAL A 94 -16.28 -0.66 8.41
C VAL A 94 -15.54 -1.51 9.44
N LEU A 95 -15.29 -0.97 10.63
CA LEU A 95 -14.55 -1.65 11.69
C LEU A 95 -15.48 -2.31 12.71
N THR A 96 -15.01 -3.40 13.31
CA THR A 96 -15.67 -3.95 14.50
C THR A 96 -15.58 -2.96 15.67
N LYS A 97 -16.54 -3.01 16.60
CA LYS A 97 -16.58 -2.12 17.78
C LYS A 97 -15.23 -2.03 18.51
N LYS A 98 -14.56 -3.17 18.72
CA LYS A 98 -13.24 -3.24 19.38
C LYS A 98 -12.14 -2.53 18.57
N ARG A 99 -12.13 -2.70 17.25
CA ARG A 99 -11.15 -2.04 16.37
C ARG A 99 -11.41 -0.55 16.24
N PHE A 100 -12.67 -0.15 16.18
CA PHE A 100 -13.06 1.26 16.20
C PHE A 100 -12.65 1.97 17.49
N GLN A 101 -12.80 1.31 18.64
CA GLN A 101 -12.30 1.83 19.93
C GLN A 101 -10.78 2.00 19.93
N LEU A 102 -10.03 1.06 19.34
CA LEU A 102 -8.59 1.18 19.19
C LEU A 102 -8.20 2.34 18.25
N LEU A 103 -8.93 2.52 17.15
CA LEU A 103 -8.74 3.67 16.24
C LEU A 103 -8.98 5.01 16.97
N ASN A 104 -10.01 5.10 17.81
CA ASN A 104 -10.25 6.30 18.62
C ASN A 104 -9.07 6.62 19.54
N LYS A 105 -8.46 5.60 20.16
CA LYS A 105 -7.25 5.78 20.98
C LYS A 105 -6.07 6.26 20.15
N ILE A 106 -5.86 5.68 18.97
CA ILE A 106 -4.83 6.09 18.00
C ILE A 106 -4.98 7.58 17.64
N VAL A 107 -6.19 8.01 17.28
CA VAL A 107 -6.45 9.40 16.91
C VAL A 107 -6.27 10.34 18.10
N ALA A 108 -6.68 9.92 19.30
CA ALA A 108 -6.47 10.71 20.53
C ALA A 108 -4.99 10.88 20.90
N GLU A 109 -4.15 9.87 20.62
CA GLU A 109 -2.70 9.95 20.85
C GLU A 109 -2.02 10.97 19.90
N LYS A 110 -2.58 11.20 18.70
CA LYS A 110 -2.00 12.05 17.63
C LYS A 110 -0.52 11.77 17.33
N ASP A 111 -0.06 10.55 17.61
CA ASP A 111 1.34 10.18 17.53
C ASP A 111 1.53 9.08 16.48
N ALA A 112 1.81 9.51 15.25
CA ALA A 112 2.09 8.62 14.13
C ALA A 112 3.31 7.70 14.38
N TYR A 113 4.27 8.13 15.21
CA TYR A 113 5.46 7.36 15.54
C TYR A 113 5.15 6.21 16.50
N ARG A 114 4.15 6.34 17.37
CA ARG A 114 3.64 5.21 18.17
C ARG A 114 2.90 4.17 17.35
N LEU A 115 2.32 4.56 16.21
CA LEU A 115 1.58 3.63 15.34
C LEU A 115 2.47 2.52 14.77
N SER A 116 3.74 2.83 14.50
CA SER A 116 4.67 1.86 13.95
C SER A 116 5.28 0.91 14.97
N LYS A 117 5.11 1.16 16.27
CA LYS A 117 5.67 0.31 17.34
C LYS A 117 4.73 -0.81 17.80
N GLU A 118 3.44 -0.67 17.55
CA GLU A 118 2.44 -1.65 17.97
C GLU A 118 1.77 -2.28 16.76
N LEU A 119 2.01 -3.58 16.54
CA LEU A 119 1.46 -4.31 15.39
C LEU A 119 -0.06 -4.14 15.23
N LYS A 120 -0.81 -4.14 16.34
CA LYS A 120 -2.28 -3.96 16.30
C LYS A 120 -2.70 -2.58 15.78
N LYS A 121 -1.91 -1.53 16.06
CA LYS A 121 -2.17 -0.17 15.57
C LYS A 121 -1.82 -0.09 14.09
N LEU A 122 -0.65 -0.60 13.70
CA LEU A 122 -0.23 -0.69 12.30
C LEU A 122 -1.23 -1.48 11.44
N GLU A 123 -1.71 -2.63 11.92
CA GLU A 123 -2.70 -3.43 11.20
C GLU A 123 -4.03 -2.73 10.95
N ILE A 124 -4.44 -1.81 11.83
CA ILE A 124 -5.63 -1.01 11.58
C ILE A 124 -5.44 -0.11 10.36
N LEU A 125 -4.27 0.52 10.23
CA LEU A 125 -3.95 1.38 9.10
C LEU A 125 -3.83 0.58 7.81
N ILE A 126 -3.18 -0.59 7.87
CA ILE A 126 -3.08 -1.49 6.71
C ILE A 126 -4.47 -1.93 6.28
N ASP A 127 -5.32 -2.38 7.21
CA ASP A 127 -6.67 -2.82 6.86
C ASP A 127 -7.47 -1.68 6.22
N LEU A 128 -7.46 -0.48 6.82
CA LEU A 128 -8.19 0.67 6.28
C LEU A 128 -7.65 1.11 4.91
N GLY A 129 -6.33 1.09 4.70
CA GLY A 129 -5.73 1.46 3.43
C GLY A 129 -5.94 0.43 2.33
N LEU A 130 -5.87 -0.86 2.64
CA LEU A 130 -6.16 -1.91 1.64
C LEU A 130 -7.65 -1.93 1.25
N MET A 131 -8.54 -1.54 2.17
CA MET A 131 -9.97 -1.35 1.90
C MET A 131 -10.30 -0.01 1.22
N ASP A 132 -9.31 0.77 0.77
CA ASP A 132 -9.50 2.07 0.11
C ASP A 132 -10.30 3.08 0.97
N ASN A 133 -10.20 2.98 2.30
CA ASN A 133 -10.87 3.89 3.23
C ASN A 133 -9.90 4.93 3.82
N LEU A 134 -8.59 4.75 3.62
CA LEU A 134 -7.57 5.57 4.25
C LEU A 134 -6.28 5.53 3.45
N PHE A 135 -5.81 6.69 2.99
CA PHE A 135 -4.48 6.76 2.40
C PHE A 135 -3.41 6.66 3.49
N SER A 136 -2.47 5.72 3.33
CA SER A 136 -1.31 5.60 4.21
C SER A 136 -0.05 5.25 3.42
N VAL A 137 1.08 5.86 3.78
CA VAL A 137 2.40 5.53 3.23
C VAL A 137 3.22 4.85 4.34
N LEU A 138 3.69 3.64 4.05
CA LEU A 138 4.61 2.90 4.90
C LEU A 138 6.03 3.02 4.35
N VAL A 139 6.99 3.32 5.23
CA VAL A 139 8.34 3.67 4.83
C VAL A 139 9.32 2.84 5.63
N PHE A 140 9.99 1.91 4.95
CA PHE A 140 11.03 1.06 5.51
C PHE A 140 12.39 1.62 5.06
N LYS A 141 12.92 2.55 5.85
CA LYS A 141 14.19 3.23 5.54
C LYS A 141 15.36 2.25 5.46
N ASP A 142 15.35 1.22 6.31
CA ASP A 142 16.41 0.21 6.41
C ASP A 142 16.62 -0.58 5.11
N ILE A 143 15.60 -0.65 4.24
CA ILE A 143 15.63 -1.32 2.92
C ILE A 143 15.23 -0.38 1.78
N ASP A 144 15.28 0.92 2.02
CA ASP A 144 15.01 1.95 1.02
C ASP A 144 13.69 1.72 0.25
N THR A 145 12.64 1.27 0.94
CA THR A 145 11.34 0.90 0.32
C THR A 145 10.16 1.72 0.88
N MET A 146 9.23 2.13 -0.02
CA MET A 146 7.96 2.77 0.32
C MET A 146 6.77 1.98 -0.24
N PHE A 147 5.66 1.99 0.50
CA PHE A 147 4.38 1.37 0.11
C PHE A 147 3.28 2.42 0.23
N TRP A 148 2.48 2.59 -0.82
CA TRP A 148 1.29 3.44 -0.81
C TRP A 148 0.04 2.57 -0.66
N LEU A 149 -0.60 2.60 0.50
CA LEU A 149 -1.78 1.80 0.79
C LEU A 149 -3.04 2.60 0.48
N ASN A 150 -3.70 2.23 -0.63
CA ASN A 150 -5.00 2.78 -1.03
C ASN A 150 -5.71 1.81 -2.01
N GLY A 151 -5.94 0.57 -1.57
CA GLY A 151 -6.47 -0.52 -2.37
C GLY A 151 -5.61 -1.79 -2.35
N LEU A 152 -6.05 -2.83 -3.07
CA LEU A 152 -5.33 -4.11 -3.18
C LEU A 152 -4.16 -4.09 -4.16
N ILE A 153 -4.17 -3.17 -5.13
CA ILE A 153 -3.00 -2.88 -5.96
C ILE A 153 -2.20 -1.83 -5.21
N VAL A 154 -1.09 -2.24 -4.60
CA VAL A 154 -0.28 -1.37 -3.75
C VAL A 154 0.90 -0.88 -4.58
N PRO A 155 1.03 0.43 -4.87
CA PRO A 155 2.24 0.99 -5.46
C PRO A 155 3.42 0.95 -4.49
N LEU A 156 4.62 0.77 -5.04
CA LEU A 156 5.86 0.73 -4.28
C LEU A 156 7.00 1.43 -4.99
N TYR A 157 7.91 1.94 -4.18
CA TYR A 157 9.21 2.42 -4.58
C TYR A 157 10.25 1.56 -3.89
N ILE A 158 11.23 1.05 -4.64
CA ILE A 158 12.33 0.26 -4.10
C ILE A 158 13.63 0.90 -4.58
N GLY A 159 14.33 1.56 -3.66
CA GLY A 159 15.57 2.27 -3.95
C GLY A 159 16.79 1.36 -4.02
N ASP A 160 16.80 0.25 -3.27
CA ASP A 160 17.90 -0.74 -3.24
C ASP A 160 17.56 -2.00 -4.05
N GLU A 161 18.42 -2.38 -5.00
CA GLU A 161 18.26 -3.60 -5.80
C GLU A 161 18.24 -4.88 -4.95
N LYS A 162 18.97 -4.91 -3.82
CA LYS A 162 18.93 -6.07 -2.91
C LYS A 162 17.56 -6.23 -2.26
N ALA A 163 16.85 -5.13 -2.01
CA ALA A 163 15.51 -5.14 -1.49
C ALA A 163 14.51 -5.72 -2.50
N ILE A 164 14.74 -5.51 -3.82
CA ILE A 164 13.91 -6.08 -4.88
C ILE A 164 13.90 -7.60 -4.79
N ALA A 165 15.07 -8.25 -4.83
CA ALA A 165 15.16 -9.71 -4.81
C ALA A 165 14.58 -10.32 -3.51
N PHE A 166 14.76 -9.64 -2.39
CA PHE A 166 14.17 -10.05 -1.11
C PHE A 166 12.63 -9.94 -1.12
N LEU A 167 12.10 -8.81 -1.58
CA LEU A 167 10.66 -8.59 -1.70
C LEU A 167 10.03 -9.57 -2.69
N GLU A 168 10.62 -9.78 -3.86
CA GLU A 168 10.16 -10.76 -4.84
C GLU A 168 9.99 -12.15 -4.21
N LYS A 169 10.97 -12.59 -3.40
CA LYS A 169 10.91 -13.87 -2.70
C LYS A 169 9.76 -13.94 -1.69
N ILE A 170 9.57 -12.89 -0.88
CA ILE A 170 8.45 -12.84 0.08
C ILE A 170 7.11 -12.86 -0.67
N CYS A 171 6.98 -12.03 -1.71
CA CYS A 171 5.75 -11.90 -2.49
C CYS A 171 5.38 -13.22 -3.15
N THR A 172 6.35 -13.87 -3.80
CA THR A 172 6.16 -15.19 -4.44
C THR A 172 5.70 -16.24 -3.43
N THR A 173 6.28 -16.23 -2.22
CA THR A 173 5.91 -17.17 -1.15
C THR A 173 4.47 -16.98 -0.68
N GLU A 174 3.99 -15.74 -0.63
CA GLU A 174 2.62 -15.41 -0.21
C GLU A 174 1.61 -15.42 -1.37
N GLY A 175 2.05 -15.72 -2.60
CA GLY A 175 1.19 -15.77 -3.78
C GLY A 175 0.71 -14.40 -4.25
N ILE A 176 1.58 -13.39 -4.14
CA ILE A 176 1.42 -12.03 -4.66
C ILE A 176 2.56 -11.75 -5.64
N TYR A 177 2.29 -10.98 -6.70
CA TYR A 177 3.28 -10.61 -7.68
C TYR A 177 3.85 -9.23 -7.36
N LEU A 178 5.19 -9.12 -7.42
CA LEU A 178 5.88 -7.84 -7.48
C LEU A 178 6.08 -7.50 -8.96
N ARG A 179 5.21 -6.63 -9.49
CA ARG A 179 5.22 -6.24 -10.91
C ARG A 179 5.94 -4.91 -11.08
N ARG A 180 6.76 -4.78 -12.11
CA ARG A 180 7.37 -3.48 -12.46
C ARG A 180 6.29 -2.47 -12.85
N PHE A 181 6.50 -1.22 -12.48
CA PHE A 181 5.73 -0.10 -13.02
C PHE A 181 5.99 0.00 -14.52
N GLU A 182 4.92 0.02 -15.30
CA GLU A 182 4.97 0.28 -16.72
C GLU A 182 4.19 1.57 -16.96
N LYS A 183 4.90 2.63 -17.36
CA LYS A 183 4.24 3.87 -17.78
C LYS A 183 3.45 3.54 -19.04
N TYR A 184 2.12 3.74 -19.01
CA TYR A 184 1.29 3.63 -20.21
C TYR A 184 1.90 4.54 -21.29
N GLN A 185 2.46 3.95 -22.33
CA GLN A 185 2.84 4.72 -23.51
C GLN A 185 1.54 5.16 -24.18
N GLN A 186 1.17 6.44 -24.03
CA GLN A 186 0.13 7.04 -24.85
C GLN A 186 0.58 6.98 -26.32
N GLY A 187 0.11 5.96 -27.03
CA GLY A 187 0.46 5.68 -28.41
C GLY A 187 -0.67 5.10 -29.24
N VAL A 188 -1.91 5.09 -28.72
CA VAL A 188 -3.10 4.81 -29.52
C VAL A 188 -4.16 5.84 -29.15
N THR A 189 -4.22 6.92 -29.93
CA THR A 189 -5.40 7.76 -30.05
C THR A 189 -6.61 6.88 -30.39
N ALA A 190 -7.43 6.55 -29.41
CA ALA A 190 -8.84 6.30 -29.67
C ALA A 190 -9.43 7.67 -30.01
N LYS A 191 -9.60 7.94 -31.30
CA LYS A 191 -10.54 8.98 -31.73
C LYS A 191 -11.91 8.60 -31.18
N LEU A 192 -12.53 9.56 -30.49
CA LEU A 192 -13.94 9.57 -30.08
C LEU A 192 -14.87 9.13 -31.23
#